data_AF-A0A3B0LX29-F1
#
_entry.id   AF-A0A3B0LX29-F1
#
_cell.length_a   1.000
_cell.length_b   1.000
_cell.length_c   1.000
_cell.angle_alpha   90.00
_cell.angle_beta   90.00
_cell.angle_gamma   90.00
#
_symmetry.space_group_name_H-M   'P 1'
#
loop_
_entity.id
_entity.type
_entity.pdbx_description
1 polymer ?
#
loop_
_entity_poly.entity_id
_entity_poly.type
_entity_poly.pdbx_seq_one_letter_code
_entity_poly.pdbx_strand_id
1 'polypeptide(L)'
;MRLKLIYTVVGSFFLIGDLLIAMLPKVIFLISAPQAIAAQSSEISLSKVFPHKKRSLAQFPAYVQYLKQMARQPGISKATIARAFANIYFVQ
;
A
#
# COMPACT_ATOMS: atom_id res chain seq x y z
N MET A 1 9.63 -1.67 43.94
CA MET A 1 9.61 -2.21 42.56
C MET A 1 9.25 -3.69 42.60
N ARG A 2 8.13 -4.08 41.99
CA ARG A 2 7.71 -5.49 41.85
C ARG A 2 7.19 -5.71 40.45
N LEU A 3 7.99 -6.41 39.66
CA LEU A 3 7.73 -6.91 38.32
C LEU A 3 6.57 -7.93 38.37
N LYS A 4 5.60 -7.85 37.45
CA LYS A 4 4.63 -8.92 37.21
C LYS A 4 4.41 -9.08 35.71
N LEU A 5 5.06 -10.09 35.15
CA LEU A 5 4.80 -10.67 33.84
C LEU A 5 4.47 -12.13 34.08
N ILE A 6 3.24 -12.59 33.89
CA ILE A 6 2.98 -14.02 33.62
C ILE A 6 1.68 -14.21 32.82
N TYR A 7 1.81 -14.97 31.71
CA TYR A 7 0.81 -15.51 30.78
C TYR A 7 0.01 -16.68 31.38
N THR A 8 -1.25 -16.89 30.95
CA THR A 8 -2.13 -18.08 31.20
C THR A 8 -3.45 -17.85 30.40
N VAL A 9 -4.10 -18.76 29.66
CA VAL A 9 -3.96 -20.19 29.36
C VAL A 9 -4.77 -20.54 28.09
N VAL A 10 -4.33 -21.61 27.45
CA VAL A 10 -4.87 -22.37 26.31
C VAL A 10 -6.28 -22.94 26.56
N GLY A 11 -7.12 -23.03 25.52
CA GLY A 11 -8.36 -23.84 25.50
C GLY A 11 -9.19 -23.56 24.24
N SER A 12 -8.92 -24.19 23.09
CA SER A 12 -9.34 -25.53 22.66
C SER A 12 -10.80 -25.59 22.15
N PHE A 13 -10.92 -25.74 20.82
CA PHE A 13 -11.91 -26.50 20.04
C PHE A 13 -13.42 -26.30 20.28
N PHE A 14 -14.15 -25.86 19.24
CA PHE A 14 -15.29 -26.65 18.76
C PHE A 14 -15.46 -26.54 17.24
N LEU A 15 -15.68 -27.70 16.66
CA LEU A 15 -15.68 -28.09 15.26
C LEU A 15 -17.09 -27.93 14.66
N ILE A 16 -17.14 -27.81 13.32
CA ILE A 16 -18.25 -28.11 12.40
C ILE A 16 -19.27 -26.98 12.16
N GLY A 17 -19.38 -26.57 10.89
CA GLY A 17 -20.59 -25.94 10.38
C GLY A 17 -20.40 -25.00 9.20
N ASP A 18 -19.69 -25.43 8.16
CA ASP A 18 -19.82 -24.83 6.83
C ASP A 18 -21.27 -25.04 6.36
N LEU A 19 -22.10 -23.98 6.36
CA LEU A 19 -23.07 -23.72 5.29
C LEU A 19 -23.79 -22.38 5.48
N LEU A 20 -24.06 -21.74 4.35
CA LEU A 20 -24.86 -20.53 4.15
C LEU A 20 -24.19 -19.20 4.50
N ILE A 21 -23.35 -18.79 3.55
CA ILE A 21 -23.49 -17.52 2.80
C ILE A 21 -24.73 -16.71 3.24
N ALA A 22 -24.55 -15.91 4.27
CA ALA A 22 -25.27 -14.65 4.47
C ALA A 22 -24.27 -13.56 4.87
N MET A 23 -23.01 -13.69 4.44
CA MET A 23 -21.97 -12.68 4.63
C MET A 23 -22.04 -11.63 3.52
N LEU A 24 -22.96 -10.67 3.67
CA LEU A 24 -22.67 -9.29 3.31
C LEU A 24 -22.42 -8.50 4.60
N PRO A 25 -21.22 -8.56 5.24
CA PRO A 25 -20.88 -7.47 6.12
C PRO A 25 -20.39 -6.35 5.22
N LYS A 26 -21.19 -5.30 5.08
CA LYS A 26 -20.87 -4.00 5.68
C LYS A 26 -19.37 -3.68 5.88
N VAL A 27 -18.52 -3.89 4.89
CA VAL A 27 -17.10 -3.44 4.84
C VAL A 27 -16.97 -2.30 3.81
N ILE A 28 -18.02 -1.51 3.63
CA ILE A 28 -17.98 -0.38 2.68
C ILE A 28 -17.54 0.93 3.36
N PHE A 29 -17.38 0.99 4.69
CA PHE A 29 -17.32 2.30 5.35
C PHE A 29 -16.22 2.53 6.40
N LEU A 30 -15.00 1.99 6.23
CA LEU A 30 -13.88 2.37 7.13
C LEU A 30 -12.55 2.72 6.42
N ILE A 31 -12.55 2.95 5.10
CA ILE A 31 -11.35 3.34 4.34
C ILE A 31 -11.65 4.42 3.30
N SER A 32 -11.96 5.67 3.67
CA SER A 32 -12.25 6.70 2.65
C SER A 32 -11.76 8.13 2.93
N ALA A 33 -10.77 8.36 3.79
CA ALA A 33 -10.25 9.75 3.96
C ALA A 33 -8.73 9.93 3.86
N PRO A 34 -7.85 9.11 4.49
CA PRO A 34 -6.43 9.47 4.54
C PRO A 34 -5.68 9.19 3.22
N GLN A 35 -6.17 8.28 2.37
CA GLN A 35 -5.47 7.89 1.14
C GLN A 35 -5.61 8.92 0.02
N ALA A 36 -6.76 9.59 -0.10
CA ALA A 36 -6.98 10.62 -1.11
C ALA A 36 -6.09 11.85 -0.89
N ILE A 37 -5.94 12.27 0.37
CA ILE A 37 -5.12 13.43 0.76
C ILE A 37 -3.62 13.13 0.55
N ALA A 38 -3.18 11.92 0.93
CA ALA A 38 -1.80 11.48 0.70
C ALA A 38 -1.47 11.35 -0.79
N ALA A 39 -2.40 10.82 -1.60
CA ALA A 39 -2.23 10.70 -3.05
C ALA A 39 -2.11 12.08 -3.72
N GLN A 40 -2.98 13.04 -3.36
CA GLN A 40 -2.94 14.40 -3.90
C GLN A 40 -1.63 15.14 -3.58
N SER A 41 -1.14 15.05 -2.33
CA SER A 41 0.14 15.65 -1.93
C SER A 41 1.33 15.04 -2.70
N SER A 42 1.26 13.74 -2.94
CA SER A 42 2.27 13.00 -3.69
C SER A 42 2.28 13.39 -5.18
N GLU A 43 1.12 13.64 -5.77
CA GLU A 43 0.97 14.09 -7.16
C GLU A 43 1.48 15.54 -7.37
N ILE A 44 1.21 16.43 -6.42
CA ILE A 44 1.74 17.80 -6.41
C ILE A 44 3.27 17.78 -6.34
N SER A 45 3.83 16.92 -5.50
CA SER A 45 5.29 16.76 -5.38
C SER A 45 5.91 16.19 -6.67
N LEU A 46 5.26 15.21 -7.28
CA LEU A 46 5.70 14.58 -8.52
C LEU A 46 5.68 15.56 -9.71
N SER A 47 4.62 16.35 -9.85
CA SER A 47 4.48 17.32 -10.94
C SER A 47 5.46 18.50 -10.81
N LYS A 48 5.89 18.83 -9.58
CA LYS A 48 6.95 19.82 -9.33
C LYS A 48 8.32 19.33 -9.79
N VAL A 49 8.67 18.07 -9.49
CA VAL A 49 9.98 17.50 -9.85
C VAL A 49 10.02 17.05 -11.32
N PHE A 50 8.92 16.47 -11.81
CA PHE A 50 8.77 15.96 -13.18
C PHE A 50 7.52 16.53 -13.86
N PRO A 51 7.60 17.78 -14.38
CA PRO A 51 6.47 18.45 -15.01
C PRO A 51 5.97 17.66 -16.21
N HIS A 52 4.65 17.46 -16.32
CA HIS A 52 4.04 16.65 -17.39
C HIS A 52 4.51 17.05 -18.80
N LYS A 53 4.61 18.36 -19.07
CA LYS A 53 5.01 18.90 -20.38
C LYS A 53 6.52 18.78 -20.69
N LYS A 54 7.34 18.36 -19.71
CA LYS A 54 8.81 18.31 -19.82
C LYS A 54 9.39 16.92 -19.59
N ARG A 55 8.56 15.87 -19.48
CA ARG A 55 9.04 14.50 -19.32
C ARG A 55 9.68 14.02 -20.61
N SER A 56 10.88 13.50 -20.53
CA SER A 56 11.60 12.91 -21.66
C SER A 56 12.10 11.51 -21.35
N LEU A 57 12.42 10.74 -22.39
CA LEU A 57 12.99 9.41 -22.26
C LEU A 57 14.26 9.40 -21.38
N ALA A 58 15.11 10.43 -21.50
CA ALA A 58 16.31 10.57 -20.69
C ALA A 58 16.04 10.69 -19.18
N GLN A 59 14.87 11.20 -18.80
CA GLN A 59 14.45 11.35 -17.40
C GLN A 59 13.72 10.11 -16.87
N PHE A 60 13.34 9.16 -17.74
CA PHE A 60 12.51 8.02 -17.36
C PHE A 60 13.11 7.18 -16.21
N PRO A 61 14.41 6.85 -16.19
CA PRO A 61 14.98 6.08 -15.07
C PRO A 61 14.83 6.81 -13.72
N ALA A 62 15.11 8.12 -13.70
CA ALA A 62 15.01 8.95 -12.50
C ALA A 62 13.54 9.10 -12.05
N TYR A 63 12.62 9.28 -13.00
CA TYR A 63 11.18 9.34 -12.74
C TYR A 63 10.67 8.04 -12.08
N VAL A 64 11.05 6.90 -12.63
CA VAL A 64 10.69 5.57 -12.10
C VAL A 64 11.23 5.37 -10.68
N GLN A 65 12.46 5.79 -10.43
CA GLN A 65 13.06 5.70 -9.09
C GLN A 65 12.31 6.55 -8.07
N TYR A 66 11.91 7.76 -8.45
CA TYR A 66 11.11 8.64 -7.58
C TYR A 66 9.73 8.05 -7.27
N LEU A 67 9.04 7.49 -8.26
CA LEU A 67 7.78 6.77 -8.05
C LEU A 67 7.93 5.58 -7.10
N LYS A 68 9.01 4.80 -7.23
CA LYS A 68 9.31 3.69 -6.30
C LYS A 68 9.51 4.16 -4.88
N GLN A 69 10.10 5.34 -4.67
CA GLN A 69 10.27 5.92 -3.34
C GLN A 69 8.92 6.35 -2.75
N MET A 70 8.06 6.99 -3.54
CA MET A 70 6.71 7.37 -3.10
C MET A 70 5.85 6.15 -2.75
N ALA A 71 6.01 5.05 -3.49
CA ALA A 71 5.29 3.80 -3.26
C ALA A 71 5.73 3.04 -1.98
N ARG A 72 6.81 3.47 -1.31
CA ARG A 72 7.22 2.89 -0.02
C ARG A 72 6.28 3.38 1.07
N GLN A 73 5.19 2.67 1.26
CA GLN A 73 4.23 2.88 2.35
C GLN A 73 4.22 1.67 3.29
N PRO A 74 3.89 1.87 4.58
CA PRO A 74 3.66 0.76 5.50
C PRO A 74 2.67 -0.25 4.92
N GLY A 75 3.00 -1.53 4.99
CA GLY A 75 2.17 -2.62 4.43
C GLY A 75 2.43 -2.96 2.96
N ILE A 76 3.27 -2.20 2.23
CA ILE A 76 3.69 -2.55 0.86
C ILE A 76 5.11 -3.14 0.90
N SER A 77 5.25 -4.40 0.45
CA SER A 77 6.56 -5.06 0.41
C SER A 77 7.46 -4.52 -0.70
N LYS A 78 8.78 -4.56 -0.49
CA LYS A 78 9.76 -4.20 -1.54
C LYS A 78 9.62 -5.06 -2.78
N ALA A 79 9.29 -6.35 -2.63
CA ALA A 79 9.08 -7.28 -3.74
C ALA A 79 7.85 -6.89 -4.58
N THR A 80 6.77 -6.46 -3.92
CA THR A 80 5.57 -5.94 -4.59
C THR A 80 5.91 -4.73 -5.45
N ILE A 81 6.65 -3.76 -4.90
CA ILE A 81 7.10 -2.58 -5.65
C ILE A 81 8.02 -2.99 -6.79
N ALA A 82 8.99 -3.90 -6.56
CA ALA A 82 9.87 -4.37 -7.62
C ALA A 82 9.10 -5.00 -8.79
N ARG A 83 8.11 -5.86 -8.49
CA ARG A 83 7.26 -6.52 -9.49
C ARG A 83 6.41 -5.52 -10.26
N ALA A 84 5.81 -4.54 -9.58
CA ALA A 84 4.97 -3.53 -10.23
C ALA A 84 5.74 -2.67 -11.26
N PHE A 85 7.04 -2.49 -11.05
CA PHE A 85 7.90 -1.67 -11.90
C PHE A 85 8.86 -2.51 -12.78
N ALA A 86 8.66 -3.83 -12.89
CA ALA A 86 9.61 -4.72 -13.58
C ALA A 86 9.63 -4.53 -15.10
N ASN A 87 8.49 -4.22 -15.71
CA ASN A 87 8.32 -4.20 -17.17
C ASN A 87 7.68 -2.89 -17.65
N ILE A 88 8.01 -1.77 -17.01
CA ILE A 88 7.53 -0.46 -17.44
C ILE A 88 8.51 0.17 -18.42
N TYR A 89 7.97 0.85 -19.41
CA TYR A 89 8.73 1.55 -20.45
C TYR A 89 8.12 2.92 -20.69
N PHE A 90 8.92 3.83 -21.22
CA PHE A 90 8.46 5.15 -21.63
C PHE A 90 7.73 5.01 -22.97
N VAL A 91 6.52 5.55 -23.06
CA VAL A 91 5.72 5.60 -24.28
C VAL A 91 5.69 7.05 -24.77
N GLN A 92 5.86 7.25 -26.08
CA GLN A 92 5.78 8.55 -26.76
C GLN A 92 4.45 8.70 -27.50
#